data_AF-A0A8H3QFL5-F1
#
_entry.id   AF-A0A8H3QFL5-F1
#
_cell.length_a   1.000
_cell.length_b   1.000
_cell.length_c   1.000
_cell.angle_alpha   90.00
_cell.angle_beta   90.00
_cell.angle_gamma   90.00
#
_symmetry.space_group_name_H-M   'P 1'
#
loop_
_entity.id
_entity.type
_entity.pdbx_description
1 polymer ?
#
loop_
_entity_poly.entity_id
_entity_poly.type
_entity_poly.pdbx_seq_one_letter_code
_entity_poly.pdbx_strand_id
1 'polypeptide(L)'
;MITMTLLNDLDGLQKPDNHYTLVLYPGAETYESLKNALTPLISDFSNWKFLATCLEIKAANTVHFYLWYDCSKNDINTTSKIINKSMDNIKANYNQINGHIREPLFHMISLKNWVVDELHIFLRIMDRFELYHLIQDKNTTGEFFCYKAKSWLDAFTAPSIGHPNRSDFVKGMYRVQDITPYIHVLCNHVAEFLEIHHKFGLSAFSCSAVKKKNHMQVYLYFQNTLKNGGNENFQKSAILEMLEHENRQLYFNSNSVPSFLKKSKKYRLQ
;
A
#
# COMPACT_ATOMS: atom_id res chain seq x y z
N MET A 1 -6.32 -2.69 13.70
CA MET A 1 -5.22 -1.72 13.89
C MET A 1 -4.99 -1.02 12.56
N ILE A 2 -5.12 0.30 12.54
CA ILE A 2 -4.87 1.15 11.38
C ILE A 2 -3.64 2.00 11.68
N THR A 3 -2.73 2.13 10.72
CA THR A 3 -1.56 3.03 10.84
C THR A 3 -1.70 4.13 9.80
N MET A 4 -1.42 5.37 10.22
CA MET A 4 -1.63 6.59 9.45
C MET A 4 -0.45 7.54 9.66
N THR A 5 -0.22 8.44 8.70
CA THR A 5 0.87 9.43 8.75
C THR A 5 0.36 10.76 8.23
N LEU A 6 0.89 11.86 8.77
CA LEU A 6 0.56 13.21 8.32
C LEU A 6 1.48 13.60 7.15
N LEU A 7 0.91 13.82 5.96
CA LEU A 7 1.66 14.25 4.76
C LEU A 7 2.30 15.64 4.87
N ASN A 8 1.89 16.47 5.83
CA ASN A 8 2.45 17.80 6.02
C ASN A 8 3.90 17.79 6.53
N ASP A 9 4.39 16.65 7.05
CA ASP A 9 5.77 16.44 7.48
C ASP A 9 6.48 15.43 6.56
N LEU A 10 6.86 15.89 5.36
CA LEU A 10 7.52 15.07 4.33
C LEU A 10 8.81 14.41 4.85
N ASP A 11 9.62 15.15 5.62
CA ASP A 11 10.89 14.64 6.19
C ASP A 11 10.65 13.59 7.30
N GLY A 12 9.47 13.64 7.89
CA GLY A 12 8.96 12.68 8.86
C GLY A 12 8.43 11.38 8.27
N LEU A 13 8.00 11.36 7.00
CA LEU A 13 7.31 10.21 6.40
C LEU A 13 8.13 8.92 6.40
N GLN A 14 9.45 9.01 6.37
CA GLN A 14 10.33 7.83 6.39
C GLN A 14 10.67 7.37 7.83
N LYS A 15 10.21 8.10 8.85
CA LYS A 15 10.48 7.80 10.26
C LYS A 15 9.33 6.97 10.85
N PRO A 16 9.61 5.78 11.39
CA PRO A 16 8.59 4.97 12.07
C PRO A 16 7.85 5.70 13.21
N ASP A 17 8.54 6.64 13.86
CA ASP A 17 8.02 7.40 15.01
C ASP A 17 6.94 8.41 14.61
N ASN A 18 6.88 8.82 13.35
CA ASN A 18 5.90 9.79 12.83
C ASN A 18 4.61 9.11 12.31
N HIS A 19 4.51 7.79 12.47
CA HIS A 19 3.33 7.01 12.12
C HIS A 19 2.47 6.81 13.37
N TYR A 20 1.20 7.18 13.30
CA TYR A 20 0.24 7.02 14.37
C TYR A 20 -0.53 5.72 14.19
N THR A 21 -0.87 5.03 15.28
CA THR A 21 -1.55 3.75 15.24
C THR A 21 -2.88 3.85 15.98
N LEU A 22 -3.98 3.68 15.25
CA LEU A 22 -5.32 3.54 15.80
C LEU A 22 -5.57 2.05 16.08
N VAL A 23 -5.73 1.71 17.35
CA VAL A 23 -6.12 0.36 17.79
C VAL A 23 -7.64 0.32 17.91
N LEU A 24 -8.25 -0.70 17.32
CA LEU A 24 -9.69 -0.94 17.39
C LEU A 24 -9.94 -2.09 18.35
N TYR A 25 -10.70 -1.84 19.41
CA TYR A 25 -11.04 -2.82 20.44
C TYR A 25 -12.48 -3.31 20.26
N PRO A 26 -12.69 -4.62 19.98
CA PRO A 26 -14.03 -5.17 19.83
C PRO A 26 -14.76 -5.13 21.18
N GLY A 27 -15.71 -4.20 21.33
CA GLY A 27 -16.52 -4.07 22.54
C GLY A 27 -17.36 -2.80 22.64
N ALA A 28 -16.88 -1.67 22.09
CA ALA A 28 -17.60 -0.38 22.14
C ALA A 28 -17.69 0.32 20.77
N GLU A 29 -16.89 -0.12 19.80
CA GLU A 29 -16.73 0.57 18.53
C GLU A 29 -17.76 0.05 17.51
N THR A 30 -18.62 0.94 17.06
CA THR A 30 -19.52 0.73 15.92
C THR A 30 -18.86 1.17 14.61
N TYR A 31 -19.40 0.74 13.48
CA TYR A 31 -19.00 1.22 12.15
C TYR A 31 -18.95 2.75 12.08
N GLU A 32 -19.95 3.43 12.66
CA GLU A 32 -20.02 4.89 12.64
C GLU A 32 -18.97 5.54 13.56
N SER A 33 -18.60 4.88 14.66
CA SER A 33 -17.49 5.34 15.50
C SER A 33 -16.13 5.21 14.80
N LEU A 34 -15.92 4.15 14.02
CA LEU A 34 -14.73 3.97 13.19
C LEU A 34 -14.65 5.04 12.10
N LYS A 35 -15.78 5.28 11.41
CA LYS A 35 -15.89 6.32 10.39
C LYS A 35 -15.60 7.69 10.99
N ASN A 36 -16.23 8.06 12.11
CA ASN A 36 -16.01 9.34 12.79
C ASN A 36 -14.58 9.51 13.32
N ALA A 37 -13.97 8.46 13.85
CA ALA A 37 -12.58 8.49 14.31
C ALA A 37 -11.58 8.63 13.15
N LEU A 38 -11.92 8.08 11.98
CA LEU A 38 -11.09 8.16 10.79
C LEU A 38 -11.30 9.45 10.00
N THR A 39 -12.47 10.09 10.04
CA THR A 39 -12.80 11.34 9.31
C THR A 39 -11.71 12.42 9.40
N PRO A 40 -11.08 12.71 10.56
CA PRO A 40 -10.01 13.71 10.65
C PRO A 40 -8.64 13.21 10.17
N LEU A 41 -8.47 11.91 10.04
CA LEU A 41 -7.19 11.20 9.91
C LEU A 41 -6.99 10.59 8.52
N ILE A 42 -7.84 10.96 7.57
CA ILE A 42 -7.78 10.40 6.24
C ILE A 42 -6.67 11.06 5.42
N SER A 43 -5.52 10.38 5.40
CA SER A 43 -4.49 10.52 4.39
C SER A 43 -3.80 9.17 4.24
N ASP A 44 -3.86 8.65 3.02
CA ASP A 44 -3.15 7.49 2.46
C ASP A 44 -3.20 6.17 3.23
N PHE A 45 -3.86 5.21 2.59
CA PHE A 45 -3.80 3.81 2.95
C PHE A 45 -3.15 3.06 1.79
N SER A 46 -2.03 2.37 2.00
CA SER A 46 -1.25 1.86 0.86
C SER A 46 -0.97 0.35 0.94
N ASN A 47 -1.87 -0.41 0.30
CA ASN A 47 -1.64 -1.75 -0.26
C ASN A 47 -2.81 -2.05 -1.20
N TRP A 48 -2.56 -2.49 -2.44
CA TRP A 48 -3.63 -2.83 -3.40
C TRP A 48 -4.75 -3.68 -2.78
N LYS A 49 -4.40 -4.72 -2.01
CA LYS A 49 -5.40 -5.59 -1.37
C LYS A 49 -6.28 -4.84 -0.39
N PHE A 50 -5.68 -3.97 0.41
CA PHE A 50 -6.40 -3.15 1.37
C PHE A 50 -7.29 -2.13 0.64
N LEU A 51 -6.78 -1.48 -0.39
CA LEU A 51 -7.56 -0.55 -1.22
C LEU A 51 -8.75 -1.24 -1.86
N ALA A 52 -8.56 -2.43 -2.44
CA ALA A 52 -9.62 -3.22 -3.03
C ALA A 52 -10.68 -3.62 -2.00
N THR A 53 -10.28 -3.96 -0.77
CA THR A 53 -11.24 -4.20 0.32
C THR A 53 -12.01 -2.95 0.69
N CYS A 54 -11.36 -1.81 0.87
CA CYS A 54 -12.04 -0.58 1.27
C CYS A 54 -12.94 0.00 0.18
N LEU A 55 -12.63 -0.26 -1.10
CA LEU A 55 -13.46 0.10 -2.25
C LEU A 55 -14.48 -1.00 -2.60
N GLU A 56 -14.51 -2.09 -1.83
CA GLU A 56 -15.40 -3.25 -2.01
C GLU A 56 -15.34 -3.81 -3.45
N ILE A 57 -14.13 -3.93 -3.97
CA ILE A 57 -13.82 -4.45 -5.31
C ILE A 57 -13.73 -5.98 -5.29
N LYS A 58 -14.12 -6.59 -6.42
CA LYS A 58 -13.98 -8.02 -6.69
C LYS A 58 -12.51 -8.47 -6.57
N ALA A 59 -12.33 -9.75 -6.27
CA ALA A 59 -11.00 -10.32 -6.12
C ALA A 59 -10.12 -10.12 -7.37
N ALA A 60 -8.80 -10.04 -7.17
CA ALA A 60 -7.81 -9.75 -8.21
C ALA A 60 -7.74 -10.80 -9.34
N ASN A 61 -8.35 -11.97 -9.16
CA ASN A 61 -8.46 -13.01 -10.18
C ASN A 61 -9.68 -12.84 -11.11
N THR A 62 -10.57 -11.89 -10.83
CA THR A 62 -11.75 -11.65 -11.65
C THR A 62 -11.41 -10.84 -12.90
N VAL A 63 -12.33 -10.80 -13.87
CA VAL A 63 -12.17 -10.03 -15.12
C VAL A 63 -12.15 -8.51 -14.84
N HIS A 64 -12.82 -8.06 -13.78
CA HIS A 64 -13.02 -6.65 -13.44
C HIS A 64 -12.49 -6.36 -12.03
N PHE A 65 -11.18 -6.23 -11.89
CA PHE A 65 -10.52 -5.97 -10.60
C PHE A 65 -10.03 -4.52 -10.45
N TYR A 66 -10.27 -3.63 -11.42
CA TYR A 66 -9.63 -2.32 -11.49
C TYR A 66 -10.27 -1.28 -10.54
N LEU A 67 -9.41 -0.60 -9.77
CA LEU A 67 -9.83 0.40 -8.76
C LEU A 67 -10.30 1.71 -9.38
N TRP A 68 -9.53 2.24 -10.34
CA TRP A 68 -9.72 3.61 -10.85
C TRP A 68 -10.51 3.73 -12.14
N TYR A 69 -10.70 2.63 -12.87
CA TYR A 69 -11.37 2.69 -14.17
C TYR A 69 -12.10 1.39 -14.53
N ASP A 70 -13.09 1.50 -15.41
CA ASP A 70 -13.87 0.36 -15.89
C ASP A 70 -13.16 -0.37 -17.03
N CYS A 71 -12.79 -1.64 -16.80
CA CYS A 71 -12.04 -2.42 -17.77
C CYS A 71 -12.09 -3.91 -17.53
N SER A 72 -11.88 -4.67 -18.60
CA SER A 72 -11.68 -6.11 -18.53
C SER A 72 -10.18 -6.46 -18.45
N LYS A 73 -9.86 -7.67 -17.99
CA LYS A 73 -8.49 -8.21 -18.03
C LYS A 73 -7.92 -8.30 -19.46
N ASN A 74 -8.76 -8.26 -20.49
CA ASN A 74 -8.33 -8.42 -21.88
C ASN A 74 -7.90 -7.11 -22.54
N ASP A 75 -8.29 -5.95 -21.98
CA ASP A 75 -8.01 -4.64 -22.59
C ASP A 75 -6.75 -3.96 -21.99
N ILE A 76 -5.79 -4.74 -21.48
CA ILE A 76 -4.62 -4.19 -20.76
C ILE A 76 -3.75 -3.29 -21.66
N ASN A 77 -3.74 -3.54 -22.97
CA ASN A 77 -2.91 -2.80 -23.93
C ASN A 77 -3.53 -1.48 -24.43
N THR A 78 -4.78 -1.17 -24.06
CA THR A 78 -5.46 0.03 -24.56
C THR A 78 -5.01 1.28 -23.79
N THR A 79 -4.69 2.34 -24.52
CA THR A 79 -4.00 3.57 -24.09
C THR A 79 -4.56 4.31 -22.88
N SER A 80 -3.64 4.82 -22.05
CA SER A 80 -3.77 5.92 -21.07
C SER A 80 -5.18 6.08 -20.48
N LYS A 81 -5.43 5.32 -19.43
CA LYS A 81 -6.75 5.25 -18.82
C LYS A 81 -6.77 6.21 -17.63
N ILE A 82 -7.17 7.44 -17.94
CA ILE A 82 -7.49 8.48 -16.96
C ILE A 82 -8.47 7.88 -15.93
N ILE A 83 -8.30 8.22 -14.65
CA ILE A 83 -9.28 7.87 -13.60
C ILE A 83 -10.67 8.34 -14.05
N ASN A 84 -11.54 7.39 -14.44
CA ASN A 84 -12.87 7.69 -14.98
C ASN A 84 -14.00 7.35 -13.98
N LYS A 85 -13.68 6.56 -12.95
CA LYS A 85 -14.63 6.27 -11.88
C LYS A 85 -14.75 7.49 -10.97
N SER A 86 -15.98 7.86 -10.65
CA SER A 86 -16.30 8.86 -9.62
C SER A 86 -16.76 8.15 -8.35
N MET A 87 -16.27 8.60 -7.20
CA MET A 87 -16.66 8.04 -5.90
C MET A 87 -18.17 8.20 -5.65
N ASP A 88 -18.75 9.34 -6.01
CA ASP A 88 -20.18 9.61 -5.84
C ASP A 88 -21.04 8.68 -6.71
N ASN A 89 -20.58 8.42 -7.93
CA ASN A 89 -21.26 7.48 -8.83
C ASN A 89 -21.17 6.04 -8.31
N ILE A 90 -20.01 5.62 -7.78
CA ILE A 90 -19.86 4.30 -7.16
C ILE A 90 -20.78 4.18 -5.96
N LYS A 91 -20.81 5.19 -5.09
CA LYS A 91 -21.68 5.19 -3.92
C LYS A 91 -23.15 4.98 -4.31
N ALA A 92 -23.64 5.68 -5.32
CA ALA A 92 -25.02 5.60 -5.75
C ALA A 92 -25.35 4.31 -6.54
N ASN A 93 -24.42 3.84 -7.38
CA ASN A 93 -24.70 2.84 -8.42
C ASN A 93 -23.75 1.63 -8.39
N TYR A 94 -23.14 1.29 -7.25
CA TYR A 94 -22.13 0.21 -7.16
C TYR A 94 -22.57 -1.13 -7.77
N ASN A 95 -23.88 -1.46 -7.71
CA ASN A 95 -24.44 -2.68 -8.31
C ASN A 95 -24.39 -2.70 -9.85
N GLN A 96 -24.33 -1.52 -10.48
CA GLN A 96 -24.30 -1.35 -11.94
C GLN A 96 -22.88 -1.15 -12.47
N ILE A 97 -21.92 -0.82 -11.60
CA ILE A 97 -20.52 -0.56 -11.99
C ILE A 97 -19.72 -1.86 -11.91
N ASN A 98 -19.00 -2.15 -12.98
CA ASN A 98 -18.19 -3.37 -13.06
C ASN A 98 -17.06 -3.37 -12.03
N GLY A 99 -16.94 -4.50 -11.34
CA GLY A 99 -15.88 -4.75 -10.38
C GLY A 99 -16.23 -4.40 -8.93
N HIS A 100 -17.29 -3.63 -8.65
CA HIS A 100 -17.72 -3.37 -7.27
C HIS A 100 -18.71 -4.45 -6.79
N ILE A 101 -18.69 -4.73 -5.48
CA ILE A 101 -19.61 -5.67 -4.81
C ILE A 101 -20.55 -4.90 -3.88
N ARG A 102 -20.05 -3.86 -3.20
CA ARG A 102 -20.77 -3.07 -2.21
C ARG A 102 -20.37 -1.58 -2.29
N GLU A 103 -21.05 -0.77 -1.47
CA GLU A 103 -20.67 0.62 -1.25
C GLU A 103 -19.27 0.72 -0.62
N PRO A 104 -18.39 1.61 -1.12
CA PRO A 104 -17.05 1.83 -0.54
C PRO A 104 -17.10 2.29 0.91
N LEU A 105 -16.19 1.75 1.74
CA LEU A 105 -16.05 2.10 3.16
C LEU A 105 -15.71 3.58 3.36
N PHE A 106 -14.83 4.11 2.50
CA PHE A 106 -14.38 5.50 2.57
C PHE A 106 -14.84 6.29 1.34
N HIS A 107 -16.16 6.27 1.08
CA HIS A 107 -16.77 7.02 -0.02
C HIS A 107 -16.59 8.55 0.09
N MET A 108 -16.10 9.07 1.23
CA MET A 108 -15.79 10.50 1.40
C MET A 108 -14.47 10.91 0.74
N ILE A 109 -13.63 9.94 0.37
CA ILE A 109 -12.32 10.18 -0.25
C ILE A 109 -12.46 10.10 -1.76
N SER A 110 -12.11 11.17 -2.46
CA SER A 110 -12.02 11.14 -3.92
C SER A 110 -11.06 10.06 -4.41
N LEU A 111 -11.44 9.30 -5.43
CA LEU A 111 -10.63 8.22 -6.02
C LEU A 111 -9.21 8.65 -6.43
N LYS A 112 -9.02 9.94 -6.75
CA LYS A 112 -7.70 10.52 -7.09
C LYS A 112 -6.70 10.50 -5.92
N ASN A 113 -7.22 10.45 -4.69
CA ASN A 113 -6.43 10.40 -3.47
C ASN A 113 -6.20 8.96 -2.98
N TRP A 114 -6.66 7.97 -3.74
CA TRP A 114 -6.33 6.57 -3.48
C TRP A 114 -5.07 6.22 -4.26
N VAL A 115 -3.94 6.17 -3.57
CA VAL A 115 -2.62 5.93 -4.18
C VAL A 115 -2.09 4.56 -3.74
N VAL A 116 -1.46 3.85 -4.67
CA VAL A 116 -0.86 2.54 -4.38
C VAL A 116 0.50 2.71 -3.70
N ASP A 117 0.83 1.74 -2.84
CA ASP A 117 2.14 1.67 -2.21
C ASP A 117 3.28 1.58 -3.24
N GLU A 118 4.08 2.64 -3.28
CA GLU A 118 5.29 2.76 -4.10
C GLU A 118 6.26 1.60 -3.85
N LEU A 119 6.41 1.13 -2.61
CA LEU A 119 7.31 0.04 -2.28
C LEU A 119 6.87 -1.28 -2.92
N HIS A 120 5.56 -1.57 -2.96
CA HIS A 120 5.07 -2.79 -3.61
C HIS A 120 5.11 -2.71 -5.13
N ILE A 121 4.99 -1.50 -5.70
CA ILE A 121 5.25 -1.28 -7.13
C ILE A 121 6.73 -1.57 -7.41
N PHE A 122 7.65 -1.01 -6.61
CA PHE A 122 9.09 -1.24 -6.73
C PHE A 122 9.46 -2.74 -6.69
N LEU A 123 8.91 -3.48 -5.72
CA LEU A 123 9.15 -4.92 -5.59
C LEU A 123 8.68 -5.76 -6.80
N ARG A 124 7.90 -5.19 -7.71
CA ARG A 124 7.44 -5.83 -8.95
C ARG A 124 8.27 -5.46 -10.18
N ILE A 125 9.12 -4.45 -10.08
CA ILE A 125 9.98 -3.93 -11.15
C ILE A 125 11.46 -4.01 -10.81
N MET A 126 11.85 -4.77 -9.78
CA MET A 126 13.23 -4.80 -9.27
C MET A 126 14.27 -5.22 -10.32
N ASP A 127 13.85 -5.90 -11.38
CA ASP A 127 14.69 -6.25 -12.53
C ASP A 127 15.02 -5.03 -13.42
N ARG A 128 14.36 -3.87 -13.23
CA ARG A 128 14.51 -2.66 -14.04
C ARG A 128 14.57 -1.39 -13.20
N PHE A 129 15.77 -1.08 -12.70
CA PHE A 129 16.10 0.15 -11.97
C PHE A 129 15.74 1.45 -12.70
N GLU A 130 15.69 1.45 -14.05
CA GLU A 130 15.34 2.63 -14.85
C GLU A 130 13.96 3.21 -14.48
N LEU A 131 12.90 2.39 -14.46
CA LEU A 131 11.55 2.86 -14.14
C LEU A 131 11.47 3.38 -12.70
N TYR A 132 12.20 2.76 -11.78
CA TYR A 132 12.26 3.20 -10.40
C TYR A 132 12.89 4.60 -10.29
N HIS A 133 14.02 4.85 -10.96
CA HIS A 133 14.64 6.17 -10.97
C HIS A 133 13.72 7.25 -11.53
N LEU A 134 12.92 6.91 -12.55
CA LEU A 134 11.93 7.85 -13.11
C LEU A 134 10.81 8.18 -12.12
N ILE A 135 10.35 7.21 -11.31
CA ILE A 135 9.34 7.47 -10.27
C ILE A 135 9.87 8.41 -9.18
N GLN A 136 11.17 8.35 -8.89
CA GLN A 136 11.82 9.14 -7.85
C GLN A 136 12.23 10.54 -8.34
N ASP A 137 12.45 10.71 -9.64
CA ASP A 137 12.85 11.99 -10.22
C ASP A 137 11.65 12.93 -10.34
N LYS A 138 11.76 14.09 -9.68
CA LYS A 138 10.73 15.14 -9.67
C LYS A 138 10.54 15.79 -11.04
N ASN A 139 11.51 15.68 -11.95
CA ASN A 139 11.43 16.26 -13.29
C ASN A 139 10.78 15.31 -14.30
N THR A 140 10.47 14.07 -13.91
CA THR A 140 9.83 13.10 -14.79
C THR A 140 8.40 13.54 -15.08
N THR A 141 8.07 13.75 -16.35
CA THR A 141 6.69 13.96 -16.79
C THR A 141 5.94 12.63 -16.88
N GLY A 142 4.64 12.65 -16.61
CA GLY A 142 3.78 11.46 -16.72
C GLY A 142 3.79 10.87 -18.13
N GLU A 143 3.88 11.71 -19.16
CA GLU A 143 3.99 11.27 -20.56
C GLU A 143 5.28 10.47 -20.82
N PHE A 144 6.43 10.99 -20.38
CA PHE A 144 7.71 10.31 -20.54
C PHE A 144 7.74 8.99 -19.76
N PHE A 145 7.23 8.99 -18.54
CA PHE A 145 7.09 7.78 -17.74
C PHE A 145 6.21 6.74 -18.44
N CYS A 146 5.06 7.15 -18.97
CA CYS A 146 4.12 6.27 -19.65
C CYS A 146 4.77 5.62 -20.89
N TYR A 147 5.54 6.37 -21.67
CA TYR A 147 6.30 5.82 -22.80
C TYR A 147 7.27 4.73 -22.36
N LYS A 148 8.06 4.99 -21.31
CA LYS A 148 9.04 4.03 -20.78
C LYS A 148 8.38 2.79 -20.17
N ALA A 149 7.30 2.97 -19.41
CA ALA A 149 6.56 1.88 -18.81
C ALA A 149 5.90 0.97 -19.86
N LYS A 150 5.37 1.54 -20.96
CA LYS A 150 4.84 0.76 -22.09
C LYS A 150 5.92 -0.05 -22.81
N SER A 151 7.04 0.59 -23.14
CA SER A 151 8.18 -0.11 -23.76
C SER A 151 8.67 -1.28 -22.91
N TRP A 152 8.67 -1.11 -21.58
CA TRP A 152 8.96 -2.19 -20.65
C TRP A 152 7.87 -3.28 -20.66
N LEU A 153 6.58 -2.92 -20.65
CA LEU A 153 5.48 -3.88 -20.70
C LEU A 153 5.50 -4.72 -21.98
N ASP A 154 5.82 -4.11 -23.12
CA ASP A 154 5.96 -4.80 -24.39
C ASP A 154 7.11 -5.82 -24.35
N ALA A 155 8.25 -5.44 -23.76
CA ALA A 155 9.37 -6.36 -23.55
C ALA A 155 9.03 -7.47 -22.54
N PHE A 156 8.29 -7.15 -21.48
CA PHE A 156 7.85 -8.08 -20.45
C PHE A 156 6.88 -9.13 -20.99
N THR A 157 6.00 -8.74 -21.93
CA THR A 157 4.98 -9.60 -22.54
C THR A 157 5.38 -10.16 -23.90
N ALA A 158 6.63 -9.95 -24.33
CA ALA A 158 7.12 -10.41 -25.62
C ALA A 158 6.92 -11.94 -25.76
N PRO A 159 6.17 -12.39 -26.79
CA PRO A 159 5.90 -13.80 -27.00
C PRO A 159 7.18 -14.55 -27.37
N SER A 160 7.19 -15.86 -27.13
CA SER A 160 8.27 -16.70 -27.66
C SER A 160 8.15 -16.78 -29.18
N ILE A 161 9.28 -16.70 -29.87
CA ILE A 161 9.37 -16.76 -31.34
C ILE A 161 10.03 -18.10 -31.70
N GLY A 162 9.44 -18.83 -32.65
CA GLY A 162 9.96 -20.12 -33.10
C GLY A 162 9.50 -21.32 -32.25
N HIS A 163 9.96 -22.51 -32.62
CA HIS A 163 9.66 -23.76 -31.90
C HIS A 163 10.76 -24.09 -30.89
N PRO A 164 10.45 -24.50 -29.65
CA PRO A 164 11.45 -24.76 -28.59
C PRO A 164 12.61 -25.68 -28.95
N ASN A 165 12.41 -26.55 -29.95
CA ASN A 165 13.39 -27.55 -30.38
C ASN A 165 14.17 -27.14 -31.66
N ARG A 166 14.09 -25.86 -32.07
CA ARG A 166 14.84 -25.32 -33.22
C ARG A 166 15.87 -24.28 -32.76
N SER A 167 16.95 -24.12 -33.52
CA SER A 167 18.03 -23.19 -33.22
C SER A 167 17.64 -21.71 -33.30
N ASP A 168 16.51 -21.39 -33.94
CA ASP A 168 15.94 -20.05 -34.09
C ASP A 168 14.95 -19.68 -32.95
N PHE A 169 14.83 -20.53 -31.93
CA PHE A 169 13.94 -20.28 -30.81
C PHE A 169 14.41 -19.12 -29.94
N VAL A 170 13.60 -18.07 -29.87
CA VAL A 170 13.76 -16.98 -28.90
C VAL A 170 12.68 -17.14 -27.84
N LYS A 171 13.11 -17.46 -26.62
CA LYS A 171 12.20 -17.58 -25.49
C LYS A 171 11.67 -16.21 -25.10
N GLY A 172 10.35 -16.07 -25.08
CA GLY A 172 9.65 -14.90 -24.54
C GLY A 172 9.71 -14.87 -23.01
N MET A 173 9.30 -13.75 -22.42
CA MET A 173 9.38 -13.55 -20.97
C MET A 173 8.14 -14.07 -20.25
N TYR A 174 7.07 -13.27 -20.21
CA TYR A 174 5.83 -13.57 -19.51
C TYR A 174 4.62 -13.49 -20.45
N ARG A 175 3.50 -14.11 -20.06
CA ARG A 175 2.24 -14.00 -20.80
C ARG A 175 1.45 -12.81 -20.28
N VAL A 176 0.55 -12.28 -21.12
CA VAL A 176 -0.42 -11.23 -20.73
C VAL A 176 -1.24 -11.64 -19.49
N GLN A 177 -1.46 -12.94 -19.30
CA GLN A 177 -2.20 -13.48 -18.15
C GLN A 177 -1.44 -13.35 -16.82
N ASP A 178 -0.11 -13.23 -16.87
CA ASP A 178 0.80 -13.11 -15.72
C ASP A 178 0.92 -11.65 -15.22
N ILE A 179 0.29 -10.70 -15.90
CA ILE A 179 0.25 -9.30 -15.48
C ILE A 179 -0.50 -9.19 -14.15
N THR A 180 0.24 -8.79 -13.12
CA THR A 180 -0.31 -8.56 -11.78
C THR A 180 -1.00 -7.18 -11.70
N PRO A 181 -1.90 -6.96 -10.72
CA PRO A 181 -2.52 -5.66 -10.51
C PRO A 181 -1.50 -4.52 -10.33
N TYR A 182 -0.35 -4.80 -9.70
CA TYR A 182 0.72 -3.80 -9.53
C TYR A 182 1.42 -3.43 -10.84
N ILE A 183 1.67 -4.39 -11.72
CA ILE A 183 2.21 -4.13 -13.08
C ILE A 183 1.22 -3.28 -13.87
N HIS A 184 -0.07 -3.59 -13.71
CA HIS A 184 -1.11 -2.80 -14.34
C HIS A 184 -1.13 -1.34 -13.85
N VAL A 185 -1.06 -1.13 -12.54
CA VAL A 185 -0.98 0.20 -11.91
C VAL A 185 0.24 0.97 -12.38
N LEU A 186 1.40 0.30 -12.46
CA LEU A 186 2.63 0.89 -12.96
C LEU A 186 2.43 1.48 -14.37
N CYS A 187 1.90 0.70 -15.31
CA CYS A 187 1.82 1.14 -16.70
C CYS A 187 0.71 2.15 -16.98
N ASN A 188 -0.35 2.17 -16.17
CA ASN A 188 -1.57 2.92 -16.47
C ASN A 188 -1.88 4.07 -15.51
N HIS A 189 -1.40 4.04 -14.27
CA HIS A 189 -1.78 5.02 -13.24
C HIS A 189 -0.60 5.78 -12.63
N VAL A 190 0.60 5.21 -12.62
CA VAL A 190 1.76 5.92 -12.05
C VAL A 190 2.04 7.23 -12.78
N ALA A 191 1.89 7.27 -14.10
CA ALA A 191 2.00 8.51 -14.88
C ALA A 191 1.02 9.59 -14.39
N GLU A 192 -0.24 9.22 -14.16
CA GLU A 192 -1.26 10.15 -13.68
C GLU A 192 -1.01 10.55 -12.22
N PHE A 193 -0.53 9.63 -11.38
CA PHE A 193 -0.18 9.95 -10.00
C PHE A 193 1.03 10.88 -9.89
N LEU A 194 2.01 10.77 -10.80
CA LEU A 194 3.13 11.71 -10.87
C LEU A 194 2.62 13.14 -11.13
N GLU A 195 1.61 13.30 -12.00
CA GLU A 195 1.01 14.60 -12.30
C GLU A 195 0.13 15.13 -11.16
N ILE A 196 -0.78 14.30 -10.63
CA ILE A 196 -1.71 14.69 -9.56
C ILE A 196 -0.95 15.00 -8.26
N HIS A 197 0.04 14.19 -7.92
CA HIS A 197 0.76 14.25 -6.65
C HIS A 197 2.18 14.81 -6.80
N HIS A 198 2.46 15.53 -7.88
CA HIS A 198 3.76 16.14 -8.19
C HIS A 198 4.38 16.88 -6.99
N LYS A 199 3.55 17.60 -6.21
CA LYS A 199 3.97 18.35 -5.02
C LYS A 199 4.68 17.47 -3.98
N PHE A 200 4.18 16.26 -3.75
CA PHE A 200 4.68 15.35 -2.71
C PHE A 200 5.70 14.35 -3.29
N GLY A 201 5.53 13.98 -4.56
CA GLY A 201 6.26 12.88 -5.19
C GLY A 201 5.73 11.52 -4.75
N LEU A 202 5.90 10.50 -5.59
CA LEU A 202 5.36 9.17 -5.30
C LEU A 202 6.04 8.47 -4.10
N SER A 203 7.27 8.85 -3.78
CA SER A 203 8.02 8.33 -2.62
C SER A 203 7.39 8.69 -1.27
N ALA A 204 6.58 9.76 -1.22
CA ALA A 204 5.81 10.11 -0.04
C ALA A 204 4.76 9.04 0.33
N PHE A 205 4.27 8.28 -0.66
CA PHE A 205 3.24 7.25 -0.48
C PHE A 205 3.83 5.85 -0.19
N SER A 206 5.13 5.77 0.10
CA SER A 206 5.83 4.53 0.41
C SER A 206 5.45 4.00 1.80
N CYS A 207 5.00 2.75 1.88
CA CYS A 207 4.72 2.08 3.16
C CYS A 207 5.96 1.42 3.79
N SER A 208 7.17 1.79 3.37
CA SER A 208 8.43 1.25 3.91
C SER A 208 8.53 1.49 5.42
N ALA A 209 8.19 2.69 5.89
CA ALA A 209 8.24 3.09 7.29
C ALA A 209 7.18 2.35 8.13
N VAL A 210 5.97 2.15 7.60
CA VAL A 210 4.94 1.31 8.24
C VAL A 210 5.41 -0.13 8.41
N LYS A 211 5.98 -0.73 7.35
CA LYS A 211 6.52 -2.10 7.42
C LYS A 211 7.65 -2.21 8.44
N LYS A 212 8.53 -1.21 8.50
CA LYS A 212 9.59 -1.12 9.51
C LYS A 212 9.03 -0.97 10.92
N LYS A 213 7.99 -0.16 11.13
CA LYS A 213 7.30 -0.03 12.42
C LYS A 213 6.69 -1.36 12.85
N ASN A 214 5.99 -2.04 11.96
CA ASN A 214 5.44 -3.38 12.21
C ASN A 214 6.55 -4.37 12.59
N HIS A 215 7.67 -4.38 11.87
CA HIS A 215 8.83 -5.23 12.20
C HIS A 215 9.39 -4.91 13.60
N MET A 216 9.54 -3.62 13.94
CA MET A 216 9.99 -3.20 15.27
C MET A 216 9.00 -3.61 16.36
N GLN A 217 7.70 -3.47 16.13
CA GLN A 217 6.66 -3.88 17.08
C GLN A 217 6.64 -5.41 17.26
N VAL A 218 6.74 -6.20 16.19
CA VAL A 218 6.84 -7.67 16.30
C VAL A 218 8.07 -8.07 17.12
N TYR A 219 9.21 -7.45 16.85
CA TYR A 219 10.43 -7.70 17.63
C TYR A 219 10.25 -7.33 19.11
N LEU A 220 9.66 -6.17 19.41
CA LEU A 220 9.47 -5.68 20.77
C LEU A 220 8.43 -6.49 21.56
N TYR A 221 7.30 -6.81 20.94
CA TYR A 221 6.09 -7.30 21.61
C TYR A 221 5.75 -8.75 21.36
N PHE A 222 6.44 -9.45 20.45
CA PHE A 222 6.15 -10.87 20.18
C PHE A 222 7.39 -11.75 20.27
N GLN A 223 8.59 -11.22 20.04
CA GLN A 223 9.83 -11.97 20.24
C GLN A 223 10.38 -11.86 21.68
N ASN A 224 10.04 -10.81 22.44
CA ASN A 224 10.52 -10.61 23.82
C ASN A 224 9.47 -10.93 24.92
N THR A 225 8.25 -11.31 24.54
CA THR A 225 7.06 -11.37 25.42
C THR A 225 6.50 -12.78 25.62
N LEU A 226 7.30 -13.83 25.43
CA LEU A 226 7.06 -15.09 26.14
C LEU A 226 7.32 -14.93 27.67
N LYS A 227 7.00 -13.77 28.25
CA LYS A 227 7.28 -13.43 29.66
C LYS A 227 6.57 -14.35 30.64
N ASN A 228 5.48 -14.99 30.22
CA ASN A 228 4.68 -15.87 31.08
C ASN A 228 4.73 -17.35 30.67
N GLY A 229 5.59 -17.72 29.70
CA GLY A 229 5.77 -19.12 29.30
C GLY A 229 4.50 -19.85 28.82
N GLY A 230 3.45 -19.13 28.42
CA GLY A 230 2.18 -19.73 28.00
C GLY A 230 1.25 -20.17 29.14
N ASN A 231 1.43 -19.68 30.38
CA ASN A 231 0.53 -20.01 31.48
C ASN A 231 -0.87 -19.40 31.25
N GLU A 232 -1.87 -20.27 31.05
CA GLU A 232 -3.27 -19.92 30.72
C GLU A 232 -3.92 -18.99 31.76
N ASN A 233 -3.48 -19.05 33.03
CA ASN A 233 -4.02 -18.24 34.12
C ASN A 233 -3.61 -16.75 34.06
N PHE A 234 -2.65 -16.38 33.21
CA PHE A 234 -2.15 -15.00 33.05
C PHE A 234 -2.24 -14.50 31.61
N GLN A 235 -3.11 -15.11 30.80
CA GLN A 235 -3.23 -14.80 29.38
C GLN A 235 -3.90 -13.44 29.17
N LYS A 236 -3.11 -12.37 29.16
CA LYS A 236 -3.55 -11.05 28.70
C LYS A 236 -3.58 -11.05 27.18
N SER A 237 -4.51 -10.28 26.58
CA SER A 237 -4.49 -10.09 25.13
C SER A 237 -3.21 -9.34 24.74
N ALA A 238 -2.64 -9.67 23.58
CA ALA A 238 -1.43 -8.99 23.08
C ALA A 238 -1.61 -7.46 23.02
N ILE A 239 -2.84 -6.99 22.76
CA ILE A 239 -3.19 -5.57 22.75
C ILE A 239 -3.03 -4.95 24.14
N LEU A 240 -3.52 -5.60 25.19
CA LEU A 240 -3.42 -5.10 26.55
C LEU A 240 -1.95 -5.07 27.02
N GLU A 241 -1.17 -6.09 26.66
CA GLU A 241 0.27 -6.11 26.95
C GLU A 241 1.04 -4.99 26.24
N MET A 242 0.71 -4.72 24.98
CA MET A 242 1.27 -3.59 24.22
C MET A 242 0.92 -2.26 24.90
N LEU A 243 -0.35 -2.03 25.25
CA LEU A 243 -0.81 -0.81 25.92
C LEU A 243 -0.13 -0.61 27.28
N GLU A 244 -0.03 -1.66 28.10
CA GLU A 244 0.65 -1.59 29.40
C GLU A 244 2.14 -1.25 29.26
N HIS A 245 2.82 -1.82 28.25
CA HIS A 245 4.21 -1.51 27.98
C HIS A 245 4.39 -0.06 27.49
N GLU A 246 3.56 0.43 26.58
CA GLU A 246 3.61 1.83 26.12
C GLU A 246 3.35 2.80 27.26
N ASN A 247 2.33 2.55 28.10
CA ASN A 247 2.03 3.35 29.29
C ASN A 247 3.22 3.37 30.27
N ARG A 248 3.92 2.25 30.46
CA ARG A 248 5.13 2.19 31.30
C ARG A 248 6.27 3.01 30.71
N GLN A 249 6.50 2.95 29.40
CA GLN A 249 7.54 3.76 28.75
C GLN A 249 7.23 5.26 28.83
N LEU A 250 5.96 5.64 28.64
CA LEU A 250 5.50 7.02 28.84
C LEU A 250 5.74 7.48 30.28
N TYR A 251 5.38 6.66 31.27
CA TYR A 251 5.63 6.95 32.68
C TYR A 251 7.13 7.13 32.97
N PHE A 252 8.00 6.26 32.45
CA PHE A 252 9.45 6.39 32.64
C PHE A 252 9.99 7.68 32.02
N ASN A 253 9.55 8.03 30.80
CA ASN A 253 9.96 9.26 30.14
C ASN A 253 9.49 10.51 30.88
N SER A 254 8.23 10.55 31.32
CA SER A 254 7.67 11.71 32.03
C SER A 254 8.29 11.93 33.41
N ASN A 255 8.67 10.85 34.10
CA ASN A 255 9.24 10.92 35.45
C ASN A 255 10.77 10.88 35.47
N SER A 256 11.45 10.94 34.31
CA SER A 256 12.91 10.85 34.18
C SER A 256 13.52 9.60 34.87
N VAL A 257 12.74 8.52 34.96
CA VAL A 257 13.18 7.26 35.58
C VAL A 257 13.93 6.43 34.54
N PRO A 258 15.10 5.85 34.85
CA PRO A 258 15.83 5.00 33.93
C PRO A 258 14.96 3.82 33.47
N SER A 259 14.74 3.72 32.15
CA SER A 259 14.04 2.58 31.55
C SER A 259 14.93 1.33 31.64
N PHE A 260 14.55 0.37 32.48
CA PHE A 260 15.21 -0.94 32.60
C PHE A 260 14.86 -1.90 31.45
N LEU A 261 13.94 -1.50 30.57
CA LEU A 261 13.62 -2.26 29.37
C LEU A 261 14.73 -1.98 28.35
N LYS A 262 15.55 -3.00 28.05
CA LYS A 262 16.61 -2.92 27.03
C LYS A 262 16.06 -2.27 25.76
N LYS A 263 16.50 -1.04 25.46
CA LYS A 263 16.26 -0.43 24.15
C LYS A 263 16.79 -1.42 23.10
N SER A 264 15.98 -1.71 22.09
CA SER A 264 16.44 -2.50 20.95
C SER A 264 17.70 -1.85 20.38
N LYS A 265 18.75 -2.65 20.17
CA LYS A 265 19.98 -2.18 19.51
C LYS A 265 19.57 -1.65 18.13
N LYS A 266 19.61 -0.32 17.95
CA LYS A 266 19.49 0.31 16.65
C LYS A 266 20.79 0.01 15.89
N TYR A 267 20.80 -1.04 15.08
CA TYR A 267 21.86 -1.20 14.09
C TYR A 267 21.59 -0.19 12.97
N ARG A 268 22.38 0.89 12.95
CA ARG A 268 22.55 1.71 11.75
C ARG A 268 23.46 0.89 10.84
N LEU A 269 22.94 0.43 9.70
CA LEU A 269 23.82 0.07 8.59
C LEU A 269 24.41 1.40 8.12
N GLN A 270 25.71 1.58 8.37
CA GLN A 270 26.53 2.59 7.69
C GLN A 270 26.69 2.17 6.23
#